data_AF-A0A520J844-F1
#
_entry.id   AF-A0A520J844-F1
#
_cell.length_a   1.000
_cell.length_b   1.000
_cell.length_c   1.000
_cell.angle_alpha   90.00
_cell.angle_beta   90.00
_cell.angle_gamma   90.00
#
_symmetry.space_group_name_H-M   'P 1'
#
loop_
_entity.id
_entity.type
_entity.pdbx_description
1 polymer ?
#
loop_
_entity_poly.entity_id
_entity_poly.type
_entity_poly.pdbx_seq_one_letter_code
_entity_poly.pdbx_strand_id
1 'polypeptide(L)'
;MSRPVLRSIQVGSVRIDCPVVLAPMTGVTDMPFRTLVRRYGSGLNVTEMIASQAAIRETRQSIQKAAWHLSEEPVSMQLVGCTPYEMAEAAKLAEDRGAALIDIN
;
A
#
# COMPACT_ATOMS: atom_id res chain seq x y z
N MET A 1 2.07 34.79 3.29
CA MET A 1 1.56 33.76 4.22
C MET A 1 2.53 32.59 4.20
N SER A 2 3.12 32.19 5.32
CA SER A 2 3.97 31.00 5.38
C SER A 2 3.09 29.75 5.21
N ARG A 3 3.40 28.90 4.24
CA ARG A 3 2.74 27.61 4.06
C ARG A 3 2.86 26.80 5.37
N PRO A 4 1.79 26.21 5.91
CA PRO A 4 1.92 25.35 7.08
C PRO A 4 2.87 24.20 6.75
N VAL A 5 3.92 24.05 7.56
CA VAL A 5 4.85 22.94 7.43
C VAL A 5 4.18 21.71 8.01
N LEU A 6 3.73 20.80 7.14
CA LEU A 6 3.22 19.52 7.59
C LEU A 6 4.40 18.67 8.07
N ARG A 7 4.29 18.06 9.25
CA ARG A 7 5.33 17.23 9.85
C ARG A 7 5.27 15.81 9.28
N SER A 8 6.42 15.15 9.13
CA SER A 8 6.48 13.75 8.75
C SER A 8 5.69 12.84 9.71
N ILE A 9 5.20 11.70 9.20
CA ILE A 9 4.54 10.66 10.00
C ILE A 9 5.53 9.52 10.24
N GLN A 10 5.56 8.96 11.45
CA GLN A 10 6.36 7.79 11.81
C GLN A 10 5.42 6.63 12.16
N VAL A 11 5.59 5.48 11.51
CA VAL A 11 4.85 4.24 11.77
C VAL A 11 5.85 3.11 11.96
N GLY A 12 6.07 2.69 13.21
CA GLY A 12 7.13 1.72 13.52
C GLY A 12 8.49 2.21 12.99
N SER A 13 9.14 1.41 12.15
CA SER A 13 10.39 1.74 11.47
C SER A 13 10.23 2.60 10.21
N VAL A 14 9.00 2.75 9.68
CA VAL A 14 8.74 3.46 8.42
C VAL A 14 8.50 4.95 8.69
N ARG A 15 9.25 5.79 7.96
CA ARG A 15 9.08 7.24 7.97
C ARG A 15 8.43 7.71 6.67
N ILE A 16 7.37 8.50 6.81
CA ILE A 16 6.62 9.11 5.70
C ILE A 16 6.94 10.61 5.71
N ASP A 17 7.87 11.05 4.87
CA ASP A 17 8.39 12.43 4.90
C ASP A 17 7.34 13.48 4.52
N CYS A 18 6.60 13.24 3.44
CA CYS A 18 5.44 14.04 3.09
C CYS A 18 4.19 13.40 3.71
N PRO A 19 3.50 14.03 4.68
CA PRO A 19 2.36 13.43 5.39
C PRO A 19 1.07 13.47 4.56
N VAL A 20 1.18 13.08 3.29
CA VAL A 20 0.10 12.92 2.33
C VAL A 20 0.13 11.47 1.87
N VAL A 21 -0.92 10.73 2.22
CA VAL A 21 -1.06 9.31 1.91
C VAL A 21 -2.16 9.13 0.87
N LEU A 22 -1.87 8.42 -0.21
CA LEU A 22 -2.90 8.03 -1.17
C LEU A 22 -3.64 6.80 -0.65
N ALA A 23 -4.93 6.98 -0.33
CA ALA A 23 -5.81 5.92 0.13
C ALA A 23 -6.10 4.87 -0.97
N PRO A 24 -6.35 3.60 -0.60
CA PRO A 24 -6.63 2.54 -1.55
C PRO A 24 -8.04 2.67 -2.16
N MET A 25 -8.16 2.52 -3.48
CA MET A 25 -9.44 2.48 -4.19
C MET A 25 -9.40 1.41 -5.29
N THR A 26 -10.17 0.34 -5.11
CA THR A 26 -10.24 -0.77 -6.09
C THR A 26 -10.69 -0.28 -7.47
N GLY A 27 -9.93 -0.62 -8.51
CA GLY A 27 -10.17 -0.24 -9.89
C GLY A 27 -9.76 1.20 -10.23
N VAL A 28 -9.17 1.94 -9.28
CA VAL A 28 -8.77 3.35 -9.47
C VAL A 28 -7.30 3.57 -9.16
N THR A 29 -6.81 3.12 -8.00
CA THR A 29 -5.41 3.32 -7.58
C THR A 29 -4.49 2.22 -8.09
N ASP A 30 -4.51 1.98 -9.41
CA ASP A 30 -3.60 1.05 -10.08
C ASP A 30 -2.15 1.59 -10.10
N MET A 31 -1.19 0.75 -10.49
CA MET A 31 0.23 1.10 -10.47
C MET A 31 0.55 2.39 -11.27
N PRO A 32 0.07 2.57 -12.53
CA PRO A 32 0.27 3.83 -13.26
C PRO A 32 -0.26 5.07 -12.51
N PHE A 33 -1.48 5.00 -11.96
CA PHE A 33 -2.07 6.10 -11.20
C PHE A 33 -1.22 6.46 -9.98
N ARG A 34 -0.85 5.46 -9.18
CA ARG A 34 -0.04 5.67 -7.98
C ARG A 34 1.35 6.19 -8.32
N THR A 35 1.97 5.69 -9.39
CA THR A 35 3.26 6.20 -9.90
C THR A 35 3.16 7.68 -10.27
N LEU A 36 2.07 8.09 -10.92
CA LEU A 36 1.82 9.50 -11.23
C LEU A 36 1.66 10.33 -9.95
N VAL A 37 0.83 9.87 -9.00
CA VAL A 37 0.62 10.56 -7.71
C VAL A 37 1.92 10.71 -6.93
N ARG A 38 2.79 9.69 -6.96
CA ARG A 38 4.12 9.74 -6.34
C ARG A 38 4.98 10.84 -6.94
N ARG A 39 4.93 11.05 -8.26
CA ARG A 39 5.65 12.16 -8.93
C ARG A 39 5.16 13.54 -8.49
N TYR A 40 3.92 13.64 -8.00
CA TYR A 40 3.37 14.86 -7.39
C TYR A 40 3.66 15.00 -5.88
N GLY A 41 4.37 14.04 -5.28
CA GLY A 41 4.94 14.17 -3.93
C GLY A 41 4.11 13.54 -2.82
N SER A 42 3.25 12.55 -3.08
CA SER A 42 2.71 11.72 -2.00
C SER A 42 3.85 11.05 -1.22
N GLY A 43 3.73 10.96 0.10
CA GLY A 43 4.75 10.32 0.94
C GLY A 43 4.58 8.82 1.08
N LEU A 44 3.36 8.31 0.96
CA LEU A 44 3.04 6.89 0.98
C LEU A 44 1.88 6.63 0.01
N ASN A 45 1.98 5.57 -0.78
CA ASN A 45 0.87 5.08 -1.58
C ASN A 45 0.42 3.71 -1.04
N VAL A 46 -0.90 3.50 -0.99
CA VAL A 46 -1.48 2.19 -0.69
C VAL A 46 -1.87 1.51 -1.99
N THR A 47 -1.59 0.22 -2.14
CA THR A 47 -2.05 -0.56 -3.30
C THR A 47 -3.57 -0.60 -3.37
N GLU A 48 -4.14 -1.16 -4.43
CA GLU A 48 -5.56 -1.52 -4.40
C GLU A 48 -5.87 -2.51 -3.27
N MET A 49 -7.14 -2.61 -2.91
CA MET A 49 -7.62 -3.55 -1.90
C MET A 49 -7.50 -4.99 -2.44
N ILE A 50 -6.88 -5.86 -1.66
CA ILE A 50 -6.68 -7.27 -2.01
C ILE A 50 -7.36 -8.15 -0.97
N ALA A 51 -8.29 -9.00 -1.41
CA ALA A 51 -8.86 -10.02 -0.55
C ALA A 51 -7.77 -11.02 -0.14
N SER A 52 -7.66 -11.33 1.16
CA SER A 52 -6.60 -12.17 1.73
C SER A 52 -6.55 -13.56 1.08
N GLN A 53 -7.72 -14.17 0.82
CA GLN A 53 -7.79 -15.45 0.09
C GLN A 53 -7.26 -15.35 -1.35
N ALA A 54 -7.52 -14.23 -2.04
CA ALA A 54 -7.02 -14.01 -3.40
C ALA A 54 -5.52 -13.75 -3.40
N ALA A 55 -4.99 -13.08 -2.37
CA ALA A 55 -3.55 -12.88 -2.18
C ALA A 55 -2.83 -14.24 -1.99
N ILE A 56 -3.37 -15.10 -1.12
CA ILE A 56 -2.81 -16.44 -0.86
C ILE A 56 -2.87 -17.34 -2.10
N ARG A 57 -3.97 -17.30 -2.84
CA ARG A 57 -4.15 -18.10 -4.07
C ARG A 57 -3.39 -17.54 -5.28
N GLU A 58 -2.74 -16.38 -5.14
CA GLU A 58 -2.01 -15.69 -6.20
C GLU A 58 -2.80 -15.59 -7.52
N THR A 59 -4.08 -15.24 -7.41
CA THR A 59 -4.91 -15.02 -8.61
C THR A 59 -4.28 -13.96 -9.50
N ARG A 60 -4.49 -14.04 -10.82
CA ARG A 60 -3.96 -13.03 -11.76
C ARG A 60 -4.33 -11.59 -11.35
N GLN A 61 -5.55 -11.39 -10.86
CA GLN A 61 -6.01 -10.07 -10.42
C GLN A 61 -5.30 -9.62 -9.13
N SER A 62 -5.10 -10.49 -8.14
CA SER A 62 -4.39 -10.12 -6.91
C SER A 62 -2.92 -9.80 -7.17
N ILE A 63 -2.25 -10.55 -8.05
CA ILE A 63 -0.87 -10.26 -8.47
C ILE A 63 -0.79 -8.86 -9.11
N GLN A 64 -1.71 -8.55 -10.03
CA GLN A 64 -1.74 -7.23 -10.67
C GLN A 64 -1.98 -6.10 -9.68
N LYS A 65 -2.94 -6.27 -8.76
CA LYS A 65 -3.24 -5.29 -7.71
C LYS A 65 -2.09 -5.11 -6.70
N ALA A 66 -1.34 -6.17 -6.44
CA ALA A 66 -0.20 -6.18 -5.53
C ALA A 66 1.05 -5.57 -6.13
N ALA A 67 1.15 -5.42 -7.45
CA ALA A 67 2.36 -4.91 -8.08
C ALA A 67 2.52 -3.39 -7.89
N TRP A 68 3.74 -2.94 -7.64
CA TRP A 68 4.13 -1.52 -7.68
C TRP A 68 5.45 -1.31 -8.45
N HIS A 69 5.67 -0.08 -8.89
CA HIS A 69 6.95 0.34 -9.45
C HIS A 69 7.87 0.82 -8.32
N LEU A 70 9.19 0.58 -8.41
CA LEU A 70 10.18 0.95 -7.38
C LEU A 70 10.12 2.43 -6.97
N SER A 71 9.74 3.33 -7.89
CA SER A 71 9.60 4.75 -7.57
C SER A 71 8.52 5.05 -6.52
N GLU A 72 7.57 4.14 -6.33
CA GLU A 72 6.48 4.27 -5.36
C GLU A 72 6.95 4.04 -3.91
N GLU A 73 8.12 3.41 -3.70
CA GLU A 73 8.59 3.02 -2.37
C GLU A 73 8.79 4.24 -1.44
N PRO A 74 8.34 4.18 -0.17
CA PRO A 74 7.67 3.04 0.46
C PRO A 74 6.19 2.88 0.03
N VAL A 75 5.71 1.63 -0.03
CA VAL A 75 4.33 1.27 -0.38
C VAL A 75 3.69 0.51 0.78
N SER A 76 2.40 0.77 1.00
CA SER A 76 1.54 -0.03 1.91
C SER A 76 0.64 -0.95 1.10
N MET A 77 0.39 -2.17 1.61
CA MET A 77 -0.59 -3.08 1.02
C MET A 77 -1.83 -3.19 1.92
N GLN A 78 -3.02 -3.04 1.34
CA GLN A 78 -4.27 -3.26 2.06
C GLN A 78 -4.81 -4.67 1.84
N LEU A 79 -4.95 -5.40 2.93
CA LEU A 79 -5.54 -6.73 2.99
C LEU A 79 -6.93 -6.66 3.59
N VAL A 80 -7.89 -7.31 2.94
CA VAL A 80 -9.26 -7.44 3.41
C VAL A 80 -9.54 -8.91 3.71
N GLY A 81 -10.08 -9.24 4.88
CA GLY A 81 -10.35 -10.63 5.22
C GLY A 81 -11.32 -10.80 6.38
N CYS A 82 -11.90 -11.99 6.49
CA CYS A 82 -12.84 -12.33 7.56
C CYS A 82 -12.28 -13.34 8.56
N THR A 83 -11.08 -13.88 8.33
CA THR A 83 -10.47 -14.91 9.19
C THR A 83 -9.05 -14.52 9.58
N PRO A 84 -8.68 -14.62 10.88
CA PRO A 84 -7.33 -14.29 11.33
C PRO A 84 -6.23 -15.10 10.62
N TYR A 85 -6.50 -16.37 10.32
CA TYR A 85 -5.56 -17.25 9.64
C TYR A 85 -5.22 -16.74 8.24
N GLU A 86 -6.23 -16.47 7.40
CA GLU A 86 -5.99 -15.99 6.04
C GLU A 86 -5.35 -14.60 6.02
N MET A 87 -5.72 -13.73 6.96
CA MET A 87 -5.10 -12.41 7.06
C MET A 87 -3.62 -12.50 7.46
N ALA A 88 -3.27 -13.37 8.41
CA ALA A 88 -1.89 -13.56 8.83
C ALA A 88 -1.02 -14.13 7.69
N GLU A 89 -1.52 -15.11 6.94
CA GLU A 89 -0.79 -15.67 5.81
C GLU A 89 -0.63 -14.66 4.66
N ALA A 90 -1.67 -13.90 4.36
CA ALA A 90 -1.59 -12.82 3.36
C ALA A 90 -0.63 -11.70 3.79
N ALA A 91 -0.57 -11.37 5.09
CA ALA A 91 0.34 -10.37 5.63
C ALA A 91 1.81 -10.80 5.47
N LYS A 92 2.15 -12.06 5.79
CA LYS A 92 3.50 -12.60 5.55
C LYS A 92 3.88 -12.52 4.07
N LEU A 93 2.97 -12.90 3.17
CA LEU A 93 3.19 -12.78 1.73
C LEU A 93 3.37 -11.33 1.25
N ALA A 94 2.74 -10.35 1.92
CA ALA A 94 2.93 -8.93 1.60
C ALA A 94 4.29 -8.43 2.09
N GLU A 95 4.71 -8.81 3.30
CA GLU A 95 6.04 -8.52 3.86
C GLU A 95 7.15 -9.12 3.00
N ASP A 96 7.04 -10.41 2.62
CA ASP A 96 8.01 -11.11 1.78
C ASP A 96 8.17 -10.46 0.40
N ARG A 97 7.13 -9.78 -0.10
CA ARG A 97 7.17 -9.02 -1.36
C ARG A 97 7.74 -7.61 -1.19
N GLY A 98 8.04 -7.17 0.03
CA GLY A 98 8.66 -5.89 0.32
C GLY A 98 7.67 -4.77 0.63
N ALA A 99 6.41 -5.07 0.99
CA ALA A 99 5.50 -4.04 1.48
C ALA A 99 6.08 -3.40 2.76
N ALA A 100 6.20 -2.07 2.78
CA ALA A 100 6.74 -1.36 3.93
C ALA A 100 5.74 -1.33 5.09
N LEU A 101 4.44 -1.32 4.78
CA LEU A 101 3.33 -1.34 5.73
C LEU A 101 2.24 -2.30 5.24
N ILE A 102 1.51 -2.88 6.19
CA ILE A 102 0.37 -3.76 5.93
C ILE A 102 -0.84 -3.14 6.63
N ASP A 103 -1.84 -2.77 5.85
CA ASP A 103 -3.12 -2.27 6.32
C ASP A 103 -4.13 -3.44 6.40
N ILE A 104 -4.79 -3.56 7.55
CA ILE A 104 -5.66 -4.69 7.94
C ILE A 104 -7.10 -4.17 8.01
N ASN A 105 -7.94 -4.60 7.06
CA ASN A 105 -9.36 -4.29 6.99
C ASN A 105 -10.25 -5.50 7.30
#